data_AF-W0MYV5-F1
#
_entry.id   AF-W0MYV5-F1
#
_cell.length_a   1.000
_cell.length_b   1.000
_cell.length_c   1.000
_cell.angle_alpha   90.00
_cell.angle_beta   90.00
_cell.angle_gamma   90.00
#
_symmetry.space_group_name_H-M   'P 1'
#
loop_
_entity.id
_entity.type
_entity.pdbx_description
1 polymer ?
#
loop_
_entity_poly.entity_id
_entity_poly.type
_entity_poly.pdbx_seq_one_letter_code
_entity_poly.pdbx_strand_id
1 'polypeptide(L)'
;MGKARVWIRPVLSIPFYVVSVYLWLIAVMSFIATSLIMLNAPLTAQESGEKIADLVFSIIGIVVAGGFWLLGRYIRTSSFKRRLKVTSPSQSQL
;
A
#
# COMPACT_ATOMS: atom_id res chain seq x y z
N MET A 1 -7.44 -31.74 1.47
CA MET A 1 -7.30 -30.46 2.20
C MET A 1 -6.54 -29.38 1.40
N GLY A 2 -6.93 -29.12 0.14
CA GLY A 2 -6.12 -28.28 -0.77
C GLY A 2 -6.68 -26.89 -1.13
N LYS A 3 -7.99 -26.65 -0.93
CA LYS A 3 -8.66 -25.42 -1.40
C LYS A 3 -8.63 -24.29 -0.36
N ALA A 4 -8.80 -24.60 0.93
CA ALA A 4 -8.80 -23.61 2.00
C ALA A 4 -7.49 -22.81 2.10
N ARG A 5 -6.33 -23.45 1.91
CA ARG A 5 -5.01 -22.79 1.98
C ARG A 5 -4.73 -21.83 0.82
N VAL A 6 -5.42 -22.02 -0.32
CA VAL A 6 -5.32 -21.14 -1.49
C VAL A 6 -6.18 -19.88 -1.30
N TRP A 7 -7.30 -19.98 -0.58
CA TRP A 7 -8.23 -18.87 -0.32
C TRP A 7 -7.88 -17.98 0.88
N ILE A 8 -7.12 -18.47 1.85
CA ILE A 8 -6.67 -17.65 2.99
C ILE A 8 -5.82 -16.45 2.52
N ARG A 9 -5.05 -16.60 1.45
CA ARG A 9 -4.13 -15.56 0.95
C ARG A 9 -4.81 -14.33 0.35
N PRO A 10 -5.77 -14.47 -0.59
CA PRO A 10 -6.52 -13.31 -1.07
C PRO A 10 -7.31 -12.65 0.07
N VAL A 11 -7.96 -13.44 0.92
CA VAL A 11 -8.72 -12.92 2.07
C VAL A 11 -7.84 -12.12 3.03
N LEU A 12 -6.61 -12.57 3.30
CA LEU A 12 -5.66 -11.86 4.16
C LEU A 12 -5.08 -10.60 3.51
N SER A 13 -5.00 -10.53 2.17
CA SER A 13 -4.48 -9.36 1.45
C SER A 13 -5.53 -8.24 1.26
N ILE A 14 -6.82 -8.59 1.22
CA ILE A 14 -7.94 -7.64 1.07
C ILE A 14 -7.92 -6.50 2.11
N PRO A 15 -7.79 -6.75 3.43
CA PRO A 15 -7.79 -5.65 4.40
C PRO A 15 -6.63 -4.67 4.17
N PHE A 16 -5.46 -5.14 3.74
CA PHE A 16 -4.32 -4.26 3.42
C PHE A 16 -4.60 -3.38 2.19
N TYR A 17 -5.30 -3.91 1.18
CA TYR A 17 -5.73 -3.10 0.04
C TYR A 17 -6.81 -2.08 0.44
N VAL A 18 -7.78 -2.48 1.26
CA VAL A 18 -8.84 -1.56 1.73
C VAL A 18 -8.24 -0.42 2.54
N VAL A 19 -7.34 -0.72 3.49
CA VAL A 19 -6.64 0.28 4.29
C VAL A 19 -5.76 1.18 3.42
N SER A 20 -5.04 0.60 2.45
CA SER A 20 -4.23 1.35 1.50
C SER A 20 -5.06 2.36 0.70
N VAL A 21 -6.17 1.92 0.09
CA VAL A 21 -7.05 2.80 -0.70
C VAL A 21 -7.67 3.88 0.18
N TYR A 22 -8.13 3.52 1.38
CA TYR A 22 -8.72 4.47 2.31
C TYR A 22 -7.73 5.56 2.75
N LEU A 23 -6.51 5.16 3.15
CA LEU A 23 -5.45 6.10 3.53
C LEU A 23 -5.04 6.97 2.34
N TRP A 24 -4.97 6.39 1.14
CA TRP A 24 -4.62 7.14 -0.06
C TRP A 24 -5.67 8.20 -0.39
N LEU A 25 -6.96 7.86 -0.31
CA LEU A 25 -8.06 8.80 -0.56
C LEU A 25 -8.03 9.97 0.42
N ILE A 26 -7.90 9.70 1.72
CA ILE A 26 -7.84 10.77 2.74
C ILE A 26 -6.63 11.66 2.49
N ALA A 27 -5.46 11.07 2.29
CA ALA A 27 -4.23 11.83 2.13
C ALA A 27 -4.26 12.71 0.86
N VAL A 28 -4.78 12.20 -0.26
CA VAL A 28 -4.94 12.98 -1.49
C VAL A 28 -5.97 14.09 -1.33
N MET A 29 -7.12 13.81 -0.69
CA MET A 29 -8.12 14.86 -0.45
C MET A 29 -7.58 15.97 0.45
N SER A 30 -6.91 15.62 1.55
CA SER A 30 -6.26 16.59 2.45
C SER A 30 -5.20 17.39 1.70
N PHE A 31 -4.36 16.74 0.90
CA PHE A 31 -3.35 17.43 0.09
C PHE A 31 -3.99 18.47 -0.85
N ILE A 32 -5.04 18.10 -1.57
CA ILE A 32 -5.73 19.01 -2.50
C ILE A 32 -6.39 20.16 -1.73
N ALA A 33 -7.13 19.86 -0.67
CA ALA A 33 -7.83 20.88 0.12
C ALA A 33 -6.85 21.89 0.73
N THR A 34 -5.78 21.40 1.35
CA THR A 34 -4.75 22.24 1.97
C THR A 34 -3.97 23.04 0.91
N SER A 35 -3.65 22.45 -0.24
CA SER A 35 -3.05 23.18 -1.37
C SER A 35 -3.95 24.30 -1.88
N LEU A 36 -5.25 24.05 -2.05
CA LEU A 36 -6.21 25.06 -2.50
C LEU A 36 -6.37 26.20 -1.50
N ILE A 37 -6.35 25.90 -0.20
CA ILE A 37 -6.40 26.92 0.85
C ILE A 37 -5.15 27.79 0.81
N MET A 38 -3.96 27.19 0.68
CA MET A 38 -2.71 27.93 0.57
C MET A 38 -2.63 28.81 -0.69
N LEU A 39 -3.30 28.41 -1.78
CA LEU A 39 -3.28 29.15 -3.04
C LEU A 39 -4.29 30.30 -3.09
N ASN A 40 -5.46 30.14 -2.43
CA ASN A 40 -6.59 31.07 -2.56
C ASN A 40 -6.78 32.00 -1.36
N ALA A 41 -6.21 31.70 -0.20
CA ALA A 41 -6.39 32.50 1.01
C ALA A 41 -5.09 33.24 1.39
N PRO A 42 -5.14 34.54 1.71
CA PRO A 42 -4.03 35.21 2.37
C PRO A 42 -3.90 34.64 3.79
N LEU A 43 -2.96 33.72 3.96
CA LEU A 43 -2.68 33.08 5.25
C LEU A 43 -1.75 33.95 6.08
N THR A 44 -2.02 34.01 7.39
CA THR A 44 -1.06 34.56 8.35
C THR A 44 0.14 33.63 8.51
N ALA A 45 1.27 34.14 9.01
CA ALA A 45 2.51 33.35 9.17
C ALA A 45 2.34 32.11 10.07
N GLN A 46 1.39 32.14 11.01
CA GLN A 46 1.09 31.01 11.88
C GLN A 46 0.25 29.95 11.16
N GLU A 47 -0.78 30.37 10.41
CA GLU A 47 -1.63 29.47 9.63
C GLU A 47 -0.86 28.82 8.47
N SER A 48 0.10 29.53 7.87
CA SER A 48 0.95 28.96 6.82
C SER A 48 1.82 27.81 7.36
N GLY A 49 2.35 27.94 8.58
CA GLY A 49 3.09 26.87 9.24
C GLY A 49 2.25 25.61 9.48
N GLU A 50 1.01 25.79 9.95
CA GLU A 50 0.07 24.66 10.14
C GLU A 50 -0.28 23.98 8.82
N LYS A 51 -0.54 24.75 7.76
CA LYS A 51 -0.88 24.18 6.44
C LYS A 51 0.29 23.47 5.78
N ILE A 52 1.52 23.97 5.96
CA ILE A 52 2.72 23.26 5.50
C ILE A 52 2.88 21.93 6.24
N ALA A 53 2.69 21.92 7.56
CA ALA A 53 2.77 20.69 8.35
C ALA A 53 1.72 19.67 7.89
N ASP A 54 0.47 20.10 7.67
CA ASP A 54 -0.61 19.25 7.16
C ASP A 54 -0.29 18.66 5.77
N LEU A 55 0.33 19.47 4.90
CA LEU A 55 0.79 19.03 3.58
C LEU A 55 1.89 17.96 3.70
N VAL A 56 2.84 18.13 4.63
CA VAL A 56 3.86 17.11 4.94
C VAL A 56 3.23 15.81 5.46
N PHE A 57 2.28 15.90 6.40
CA PHE A 57 1.57 14.72 6.92
C PHE A 57 0.78 14.00 5.83
N SER A 58 0.14 14.74 4.92
CA SER A 58 -0.57 14.15 3.79
C SER A 58 0.38 13.38 2.85
N ILE A 59 1.57 13.92 2.57
CA ILE A 59 2.60 13.22 1.77
C ILE A 59 3.06 11.93 2.47
N ILE A 60 3.30 11.98 3.78
CA ILE A 60 3.64 10.79 4.57
C ILE A 60 2.51 9.76 4.47
N GLY A 61 1.25 10.18 4.57
CA GLY A 61 0.08 9.33 4.39
C GLY A 61 0.04 8.62 3.04
N ILE A 62 0.36 9.34 1.95
CA ILE A 62 0.45 8.77 0.59
C ILE A 62 1.55 7.70 0.52
N VAL A 63 2.73 7.97 1.10
CA VAL A 63 3.86 7.02 1.12
C VAL A 63 3.49 5.76 1.91
N VAL A 64 2.87 5.91 3.08
CA VAL A 64 2.41 4.80 3.91
C VAL A 64 1.35 3.97 3.18
N ALA A 65 0.37 4.62 2.54
CA ALA A 65 -0.64 3.95 1.73
C ALA A 65 -0.01 3.14 0.58
N GLY A 66 1.01 3.68 -0.10
CA GLY A 66 1.80 2.98 -1.10
C GLY A 66 2.54 1.76 -0.54
N GLY A 67 3.10 1.88 0.68
CA GLY A 67 3.70 0.77 1.41
C GLY A 67 2.71 -0.37 1.67
N PHE A 68 1.50 -0.06 2.11
CA PHE A 68 0.43 -1.05 2.29
C PHE A 68 -0.01 -1.71 0.98
N TRP A 69 -0.04 -0.95 -0.12
CA TRP A 69 -0.32 -1.48 -1.45
C TRP A 69 0.74 -2.52 -1.88
N LEU A 70 2.01 -2.17 -1.71
CA LEU A 70 3.15 -3.05 -1.97
C LEU A 70 3.12 -4.29 -1.08
N LEU A 71 2.75 -4.14 0.20
CA LEU A 71 2.62 -5.26 1.14
C LEU A 71 1.48 -6.21 0.74
N GLY A 72 0.31 -5.68 0.40
CA GLY A 72 -0.81 -6.47 -0.14
C GLY A 72 -0.41 -7.20 -1.43
N ARG A 73 0.32 -6.51 -2.32
CA ARG A 73 0.86 -7.11 -3.55
C ARG A 73 1.85 -8.22 -3.22
N TYR A 74 2.78 -8.01 -2.30
CA TYR A 74 3.75 -9.00 -1.88
C TYR A 74 3.09 -10.25 -1.30
N ILE A 75 2.09 -10.10 -0.41
CA ILE A 75 1.34 -11.23 0.14
C ILE A 75 0.66 -12.03 -0.98
N ARG A 76 0.08 -11.34 -1.97
CA ARG A 76 -0.59 -11.94 -3.13
C ARG A 76 0.39 -12.61 -4.10
N THR A 77 1.54 -11.99 -4.38
CA THR A 77 2.54 -12.44 -5.35
C THR A 77 3.66 -13.27 -4.74
N SER A 78 3.64 -13.55 -3.43
CA SER A 78 4.50 -14.53 -2.78
C SER A 78 4.10 -15.94 -3.22
N SER A 79 4.31 -16.23 -4.50
CA SER A 79 4.64 -17.55 -4.99
C SER A 79 5.97 -17.93 -4.36
N PHE A 80 5.90 -18.29 -3.07
CA PHE A 80 6.92 -18.97 -2.31
C PHE A 80 7.48 -20.07 -3.20
N LYS A 81 8.68 -19.86 -3.75
CA LYS A 81 9.60 -20.81 -4.37
C LYS A 81 9.10 -22.27 -4.42
N ARG A 82 8.04 -22.54 -5.17
CA ARG A 82 7.63 -23.88 -5.62
C ARG A 82 8.14 -24.16 -7.03
N ARG A 83 9.09 -23.35 -7.51
CA ARG A 83 9.98 -23.66 -8.62
C ARG A 83 11.38 -24.09 -8.15
N LEU A 84 11.50 -24.72 -6.97
CA LEU A 84 12.75 -25.37 -6.54
C LEU A 84 12.54 -26.81 -6.06
N LYS A 85 11.38 -27.43 -6.37
CA LYS A 85 11.15 -28.85 -6.07
C LYS A 85 10.50 -29.61 -7.22
N VAL A 86 10.98 -29.36 -8.45
CA VAL A 86 10.83 -30.28 -9.59
C VAL A 86 12.16 -30.33 -10.37
N THR A 87 13.26 -30.51 -9.66
CA THR A 87 14.43 -31.21 -10.20
C THR A 87 14.80 -32.23 -9.14
N SER A 88 13.98 -33.29 -9.03
CA SER A 88 14.44 -34.50 -8.34
C SER A 88 15.35 -35.26 -9.32
N PRO A 89 16.55 -35.66 -8.88
CA PRO A 89 17.49 -36.45 -9.67
C PRO A 89 16.93 -37.86 -9.87
N SER A 90 17.40 -38.59 -10.89
CA SER A 90 17.20 -40.05 -11.09
C SER A 90 16.18 -40.53 -12.15
N GLN A 91 16.24 -40.06 -13.40
CA GLN A 91 15.83 -40.89 -14.54
C GLN A 91 16.77 -40.71 -15.73
N SER A 92 17.93 -41.37 -15.66
CA SER A 92 18.70 -41.77 -16.84
C SER A 92 19.63 -42.93 -16.46
N GLN A 93 19.06 -44.01 -15.92
CA GLN A 93 19.65 -45.33 -16.01
C GLN A 93 18.50 -46.29 -16.32
N LEU A 94 18.38 -46.61 -17.61
CA LEU A 94 18.11 -47.93 -18.18
C LEU A 94 18.39 -47.82 -19.68
#